data_AF-E4LMK7-F1
#
_entry.id   AF-E4LMK7-F1
#
_cell.length_a   1.000
_cell.length_b   1.000
_cell.length_c   1.000
_cell.angle_alpha   90.00
_cell.angle_beta   90.00
_cell.angle_gamma   90.00
#
_symmetry.space_group_name_H-M   'P 1'
#
loop_
_entity.id
_entity.type
_entity.pdbx_description
1 polymer ?
#
loop_
_entity_poly.entity_id
_entity_poly.type
_entity_poly.pdbx_seq_one_letter_code
_entity_poly.pdbx_strand_id
1 'polypeptide(L)' 'MSFFLELKKEMKRERTEGIAEGREEGQINALRNIMEGLNLTLEKAMDVLKIPAGDRSKYAAMLQD' A
#
# COMPACT_ATOMS: atom_id res chain seq x y z
N MET A 1 -24.81 -5.48 -26.97
CA MET A 1 -23.44 -5.99 -26.76
C MET A 1 -22.55 -5.09 -25.88
N SER A 2 -22.87 -3.80 -25.66
CA SER A 2 -21.98 -2.83 -24.98
C SER A 2 -21.90 -2.99 -23.44
N PHE A 3 -23.02 -3.27 -22.77
CA PHE A 3 -23.14 -3.27 -21.30
C PHE A 3 -22.24 -4.31 -20.60
N PHE A 4 -22.10 -5.50 -21.18
CA PHE A 4 -21.34 -6.60 -20.58
C PHE A 4 -19.81 -6.38 -20.62
N LEU A 5 -19.32 -5.59 -21.57
CA LEU A 5 -17.91 -5.19 -21.65
C LEU A 5 -17.57 -4.12 -20.62
N GLU A 6 -18.53 -3.24 -20.29
CA GLU A 6 -18.38 -2.18 -19.29
C GLU A 6 -18.28 -2.78 -17.88
N LEU A 7 -19.21 -3.68 -17.52
CA LEU A 7 -19.19 -4.41 -16.25
C LEU A 7 -17.89 -5.20 -16.03
N LYS A 8 -17.38 -5.87 -17.06
CA LYS A 8 -16.11 -6.60 -16.96
C LYS A 8 -14.90 -5.68 -16.75
N LYS A 9 -14.94 -4.44 -17.25
CA LYS A 9 -13.88 -3.45 -17.04
C LYS A 9 -13.96 -2.88 -15.63
N GLU A 10 -15.15 -2.57 -15.14
CA GLU A 10 -15.34 -2.06 -13.78
C GLU A 10 -14.95 -3.08 -12.72
N MET A 11 -15.41 -4.33 -12.83
CA MET A 11 -14.99 -5.39 -11.91
C MET A 11 -13.48 -5.66 -11.92
N LYS A 12 -12.82 -5.45 -13.06
CA LYS A 12 -11.35 -5.55 -13.13
C LYS A 12 -10.68 -4.39 -12.40
N ARG A 13 -11.21 -3.17 -12.55
CA ARG A 13 -10.72 -1.97 -11.85
C ARG A 13 -10.90 -2.08 -10.35
N GLU A 14 -12.10 -2.44 -9.89
CA GLU A 14 -12.40 -2.66 -8.47
C GLU A 14 -11.53 -3.75 -7.85
N ARG A 15 -11.28 -4.84 -8.59
CA ARG A 15 -10.36 -5.90 -8.13
C ARG A 15 -8.91 -5.39 -8.04
N THR A 16 -8.45 -4.61 -9.02
CA THR A 16 -7.09 -4.07 -8.97
C THR A 16 -6.93 -3.02 -7.86
N GLU A 17 -7.95 -2.22 -7.62
CA GLU A 17 -7.99 -1.24 -6.54
C GLU A 17 -7.99 -1.94 -5.18
N GLY A 18 -8.87 -2.92 -4.95
CA GLY A 18 -8.88 -3.66 -3.68
C GLY A 18 -7.61 -4.48 -3.41
N ILE A 19 -6.91 -4.97 -4.45
CA ILE A 19 -5.60 -5.62 -4.29
C ILE A 19 -4.51 -4.59 -4.00
N ALA A 20 -4.57 -3.41 -4.62
CA ALA A 20 -3.62 -2.34 -4.36
C ALA A 20 -3.79 -1.76 -2.95
N GLU A 21 -5.02 -1.47 -2.54
CA GLU A 21 -5.38 -1.02 -1.19
C GLU A 21 -4.96 -2.05 -0.14
N GLY A 22 -5.32 -3.32 -0.31
CA GLY A 22 -4.92 -4.36 0.64
C GLY A 22 -3.40 -4.56 0.72
N ARG A 23 -2.68 -4.32 -0.37
CA ARG A 23 -1.20 -4.35 -0.39
C ARG A 23 -0.60 -3.14 0.33
N GLU A 24 -1.18 -1.97 0.14
CA GLU A 24 -0.75 -0.72 0.78
C GLU A 24 -1.03 -0.72 2.29
N GLU A 25 -2.23 -1.12 2.70
CA GLU A 25 -2.57 -1.34 4.11
C GLU A 25 -1.69 -2.40 4.75
N GLY A 26 -1.42 -3.50 4.05
CA GLY A 26 -0.50 -4.54 4.52
C GLY A 26 0.92 -4.02 4.72
N GLN A 27 1.40 -3.15 3.84
CA GLN A 27 2.72 -2.51 3.96
C GLN A 27 2.77 -1.48 5.10
N ILE A 28 1.71 -0.69 5.29
CA ILE A 28 1.58 0.25 6.40
C ILE A 28 1.59 -0.49 7.74
N ASN A 29 0.84 -1.58 7.87
CA ASN A 29 0.82 -2.40 9.07
C ASN A 29 2.19 -3.06 9.33
N ALA A 30 2.87 -3.52 8.28
CA ALA A 30 4.23 -4.03 8.40
C ALA A 30 5.22 -2.93 8.86
N LEU A 31 5.11 -1.70 8.33
CA LEU A 31 5.92 -0.56 8.79
C LEU A 31 5.68 -0.27 10.27
N ARG A 32 4.43 -0.15 10.70
CA ARG A 32 4.08 0.09 12.12
C ARG A 32 4.63 -1.01 13.03
N ASN A 33 4.42 -2.29 12.68
CA ASN A 33 4.91 -3.42 13.45
C ASN A 33 6.45 -3.45 13.56
N ILE A 34 7.16 -3.09 12.48
CA ILE A 34 8.63 -3.01 12.49
C ILE A 34 9.09 -1.83 13.35
N MET A 35 8.43 -0.67 13.25
CA MET A 35 8.77 0.50 14.05
C MET A 35 8.55 0.24 15.55
N GLU A 36 7.41 -0.33 15.93
CA GLU A 36 7.08 -0.62 17.33
C GLU A 36 7.87 -1.81 17.87
N GLY A 37 7.93 -2.91 17.11
CA GLY A 37 8.55 -4.15 17.55
C GLY A 37 10.07 -4.13 17.59
N LEU A 38 10.71 -3.35 16.71
CA LEU A 38 12.17 -3.23 16.64
C LEU A 38 12.68 -1.84 17.06
N ASN A 39 11.79 -0.96 17.53
CA ASN A 39 12.09 0.42 17.92
C ASN A 39 12.85 1.19 16.83
N LEU A 40 12.48 0.94 15.56
CA LEU A 40 13.12 1.50 14.38
C LEU A 40 12.43 2.80 13.96
N THR A 41 13.20 3.71 13.37
CA THR A 41 12.65 4.89 12.71
C THR A 41 11.89 4.50 11.46
N LEU A 42 10.97 5.36 11.00
CA LEU A 42 10.22 5.17 9.76
C LEU A 42 11.13 4.89 8.57
N GLU A 43 12.21 5.65 8.41
CA GLU A 43 13.19 5.44 7.34
C GLU A 43 13.83 4.04 7.38
N LYS A 44 14.21 3.57 8.59
CA LYS A 44 14.79 2.23 8.75
C LYS A 44 13.76 1.14 8.49
N ALA A 45 12.49 1.34 8.87
CA ALA A 45 11.42 0.41 8.55
C ALA A 45 11.16 0.35 7.03
N MET A 46 11.21 1.49 6.34
CA MET A 46 11.14 1.57 4.88
C MET A 46 12.31 0.85 4.20
N ASP A 47 13.52 0.96 4.76
CA ASP A 47 14.69 0.22 4.25
C ASP A 47 14.52 -1.30 4.41
N VAL A 48 14.00 -1.76 5.55
CA VAL A 48 13.71 -3.19 5.81
C VAL A 48 12.68 -3.74 4.83
N LEU A 49 11.62 -2.97 4.56
CA LEU A 49 10.60 -3.34 3.56
C LEU A 49 11.01 -3.04 2.11
N LYS A 50 12.22 -2.51 1.90
CA LYS A 50 12.78 -2.16 0.60
C LYS A 50 11.87 -1.21 -0.20
N ILE A 51 11.28 -0.23 0.49
CA ILE A 51 10.44 0.79 -0.13
C ILE A 51 11.31 1.73 -0.98
N PRO A 52 11.06 1.84 -2.30
CA PRO A 52 11.79 2.74 -3.17
C PRO A 52 11.67 4.20 -2.72
N ALA A 53 12.73 4.99 -2.89
CA ALA A 53 12.76 6.40 -2.47
C ALA A 53 11.61 7.23 -3.07
N GLY A 54 11.18 6.92 -4.30
CA GLY A 54 10.07 7.59 -4.96
C GLY A 54 8.71 7.39 -4.28
N ASP A 55 8.55 6.29 -3.54
CA ASP A 55 7.28 5.95 -2.88
C ASP A 55 7.29 6.28 -1.39
N ARG A 56 8.45 6.60 -0.79
CA ARG A 56 8.58 6.86 0.66
C ARG A 56 7.67 7.97 1.14
N SER A 57 7.51 9.05 0.37
CA SER A 57 6.60 10.16 0.72
C SER A 57 5.14 9.73 0.81
N LYS A 58 4.70 8.77 -0.03
CA LYS A 58 3.35 8.22 0.01
C LYS A 58 3.10 7.47 1.31
N TYR A 59 3.99 6.52 1.65
CA TYR A 59 3.85 5.74 2.87
C TYR A 59 4.03 6.58 4.14
N ALA A 60 4.86 7.63 4.11
CA ALA A 60 4.98 8.57 5.22
C ALA A 60 3.68 9.33 5.48
N ALA A 61 3.02 9.84 4.44
CA ALA A 61 1.74 10.53 4.56
C ALA A 61 0.64 9.59 5.09
N MET A 62 0.56 8.36 4.54
CA MET A 62 -0.42 7.35 4.98
C MET A 62 -0.21 6.87 6.43
N LEU A 63 0.99 7.04 6.99
CA LEU A 63 1.27 6.67 8.39
C LEU A 63 0.84 7.76 9.39
N GLN A 64 0.70 9.00 8.91
CA GLN A 64 0.33 10.17 9.71
C GLN A 64 -1.18 10.38 9.81
N ASP A 65 -1.98 9.65 9.02
CA ASP A 65 -3.44 9.47 9.18
C ASP A 65 -3.77 8.45 10.29
#